data_AF-A0A6P0TW03-F1
#
_entry.id   AF-A0A6P0TW03-F1
#
_cell.length_a   1.000
_cell.length_b   1.000
_cell.length_c   1.000
_cell.angle_alpha   90.00
_cell.angle_beta   90.00
_cell.angle_gamma   90.00
#
_symmetry.space_group_name_H-M   'P 1'
#
loop_
_entity.id
_entity.type
_entity.pdbx_description
1 polymer ?
#
loop_
_entity_poly.entity_id
_entity_poly.type
_entity_poly.pdbx_seq_one_letter_code
_entity_poly.pdbx_strand_id
1 'polypeptide(L)'
;MNLYHRIFSSIVLILASILTTDITTLASAKNTSLLIDSNNNNSYQNLVEQAENLAKNTIKQEFQNNPEITEITITILGERQSQIVPILRSKVSRAEWQKNAEIDNLTRYFADAKYLLKFDNNNEATPKTQPQTPAPPPQIPAPPPPSPNTQPIVPQPSKSPTPPTSNSPIFPSDEDDSEIDD
;
A
#
# COMPACT_ATOMS: atom_id res chain seq x y z
N MET A 1 -54.45 37.83 38.59
CA MET A 1 -52.98 37.87 38.71
C MET A 1 -52.25 36.78 37.89
N ASN A 2 -52.79 36.22 36.79
CA ASN A 2 -52.16 35.08 36.09
C ASN A 2 -51.83 35.33 34.59
N LEU A 3 -51.96 36.57 34.12
CA LEU A 3 -51.73 36.89 32.71
C LEU A 3 -50.24 37.12 32.40
N TYR A 4 -49.52 37.82 33.29
CA TYR A 4 -48.09 38.12 33.10
C TYR A 4 -47.17 36.88 33.09
N HIS A 5 -47.49 35.85 33.87
CA HIS A 5 -46.71 34.61 33.89
C HIS A 5 -46.84 33.80 32.60
N ARG A 6 -48.03 33.82 31.96
CA ARG A 6 -48.23 33.13 30.67
C ARG A 6 -47.48 33.83 29.54
N ILE A 7 -47.45 35.16 29.53
CA ILE A 7 -46.77 35.93 28.49
C ILE A 7 -45.23 35.82 28.66
N PHE A 8 -44.72 35.91 29.89
CA PHE A 8 -43.29 35.73 30.16
C PHE A 8 -42.81 34.29 29.85
N SER A 9 -43.61 33.27 30.20
CA SER A 9 -43.26 31.87 29.91
C SER A 9 -43.20 31.58 28.41
N SER A 10 -44.07 32.20 27.60
CA SER A 10 -44.04 32.05 26.14
C SER A 10 -42.84 32.73 25.50
N ILE A 11 -42.38 33.87 26.03
CA ILE A 11 -41.18 34.57 25.53
C ILE A 11 -39.90 33.77 25.83
N VAL A 12 -39.83 33.12 27.00
CA VAL A 12 -38.69 32.25 27.37
C VAL A 12 -38.62 31.01 26.48
N LEU A 13 -39.75 30.41 26.10
CA LEU A 13 -39.79 29.25 25.20
C LEU A 13 -39.44 29.59 23.73
N ILE A 14 -39.75 30.80 23.27
CA ILE A 14 -39.38 31.26 21.93
C ILE A 14 -37.88 31.60 21.86
N LEU A 15 -37.28 32.17 22.92
CA LEU A 15 -35.82 32.40 22.97
C LEU A 15 -35.01 31.10 23.08
N ALA A 16 -35.53 30.07 23.74
CA ALA A 16 -34.82 28.80 23.92
C ALA A 16 -34.73 27.94 22.64
N SER A 17 -35.50 28.27 21.58
CA SER A 17 -35.65 27.42 20.39
C SER A 17 -34.68 27.72 19.24
N ILE A 18 -33.64 28.56 19.43
CA ILE A 18 -32.75 29.02 18.33
C ILE A 18 -31.33 28.40 18.40
N LEU A 19 -31.07 27.39 19.26
CA LEU A 19 -29.70 26.93 19.52
C LEU A 19 -29.27 25.60 18.87
N THR A 20 -30.08 25.00 18.00
CA THR A 20 -29.72 23.71 17.37
C THR A 20 -29.78 23.81 15.84
N THR A 21 -28.79 24.48 15.25
CA THR A 21 -28.48 24.28 13.83
C THR A 21 -27.43 23.19 13.73
N ASP A 22 -27.85 21.99 13.31
CA ASP A 22 -26.93 20.95 12.89
C ASP A 22 -26.25 21.41 11.59
N ILE A 23 -24.98 21.82 11.68
CA ILE A 23 -24.18 22.15 10.51
C ILE A 23 -23.76 20.84 9.82
N THR A 24 -24.43 20.50 8.73
CA THR A 24 -23.98 19.40 7.87
C THR A 24 -22.70 19.84 7.15
N THR A 25 -21.53 19.51 7.71
CA THR A 25 -20.25 19.76 7.06
C THR A 25 -20.12 18.80 5.88
N LEU A 26 -20.09 19.34 4.66
CA LEU A 26 -19.70 18.56 3.48
C LEU A 26 -18.22 18.16 3.64
N ALA A 27 -17.91 16.88 3.44
CA ALA A 27 -16.54 16.42 3.43
C ALA A 27 -15.81 17.01 2.22
N SER A 28 -14.93 17.99 2.46
CA SER A 28 -14.05 18.54 1.44
C SER A 28 -12.70 17.83 1.50
N ALA A 29 -12.32 17.16 0.41
CA ALA A 29 -11.06 16.43 0.27
C ALA A 29 -10.16 17.12 -0.75
N LYS A 30 -8.88 17.30 -0.41
CA LYS A 30 -7.88 17.90 -1.30
C LYS A 30 -6.81 16.88 -1.69
N ASN A 31 -6.45 16.87 -2.97
CA ASN A 31 -5.36 16.05 -3.50
C ASN A 31 -4.29 16.99 -4.09
N THR A 32 -3.03 16.79 -3.72
CA THR A 32 -1.93 17.59 -4.26
C THR A 32 -0.70 16.74 -4.51
N SER A 33 0.10 17.15 -5.49
CA SER A 33 1.37 16.52 -5.85
C SER A 33 2.48 17.55 -5.78
N LEU A 34 3.57 17.25 -5.09
CA LEU A 34 4.72 18.13 -4.93
C LEU A 34 5.97 17.47 -5.51
N LEU A 35 6.80 18.24 -6.21
CA LEU A 35 8.04 17.75 -6.82
C LEU A 35 9.24 18.17 -5.97
N ILE A 36 10.17 17.25 -5.76
CA ILE A 36 11.45 17.47 -5.08
C ILE A 36 12.58 17.11 -6.03
N ASP A 37 13.50 18.05 -6.26
CA ASP A 37 14.77 17.76 -6.91
C ASP A 37 15.65 16.91 -5.98
N SER A 38 15.95 15.70 -6.43
CA SER A 38 16.72 14.70 -5.69
C SER A 38 18.21 14.71 -6.05
N ASN A 39 18.67 15.59 -6.93
CA ASN A 39 20.07 15.65 -7.37
C ASN A 39 21.03 16.02 -6.21
N ASN A 40 20.56 16.78 -5.22
CA ASN A 40 21.33 17.18 -4.04
C ASN A 40 21.30 16.14 -2.90
N ASN A 41 20.53 15.07 -3.04
CA ASN A 41 20.42 14.02 -2.03
C ASN A 41 21.47 12.94 -2.25
N ASN A 42 22.28 12.69 -1.22
CA ASN A 42 23.36 11.70 -1.27
C ASN A 42 22.86 10.25 -1.14
N SER A 43 21.69 10.04 -0.56
CA SER A 43 21.07 8.74 -0.32
C SER A 43 19.56 8.82 -0.54
N TYR A 44 18.93 7.66 -0.80
CA TYR A 44 17.47 7.58 -0.89
C TYR A 44 16.79 7.88 0.45
N GLN A 45 17.42 7.52 1.58
CA GLN A 45 16.88 7.80 2.91
C GLN A 45 16.76 9.30 3.16
N ASN A 46 17.79 10.09 2.82
CA ASN A 46 17.75 11.54 2.96
C ASN A 46 16.64 12.17 2.12
N LEU A 47 16.40 11.61 0.92
CA LEU A 47 15.30 12.05 0.07
C LEU A 47 13.93 11.74 0.70
N VAL A 48 13.77 10.56 1.31
CA VAL A 48 12.54 10.18 2.03
C VAL A 48 12.30 11.12 3.21
N GLU A 49 13.30 11.37 4.04
CA GLU A 49 13.21 12.32 5.16
C GLU A 49 12.84 13.74 4.70
N GLN A 50 13.43 14.20 3.59
CA GLN A 50 13.07 15.49 3.00
C GLN A 50 11.61 15.51 2.52
N ALA A 51 11.16 14.42 1.88
CA ALA A 51 9.78 14.28 1.41
C ALA A 51 8.77 14.26 2.55
N GLU A 52 9.07 13.57 3.66
CA GLU A 52 8.23 13.53 4.86
C GLU A 52 8.08 14.91 5.48
N ASN A 53 9.20 15.62 5.67
CA ASN A 53 9.19 16.98 6.21
C ASN A 53 8.39 17.93 5.32
N LEU A 54 8.52 17.81 4.00
CA LEU A 54 7.74 18.60 3.06
C LEU A 54 6.24 18.28 3.19
N ALA A 55 5.87 17.00 3.18
CA ALA A 55 4.48 16.57 3.32
C ALA A 55 3.87 17.06 4.65
N LYS A 56 4.57 16.89 5.77
CA LYS A 56 4.13 17.32 7.11
C LYS A 56 3.89 18.84 7.14
N ASN A 57 4.80 19.62 6.59
CA ASN A 57 4.66 21.08 6.52
C ASN A 57 3.49 21.51 5.63
N THR A 58 3.33 20.88 4.46
CA THR A 58 2.21 21.20 3.57
C THR A 58 0.88 20.82 4.20
N ILE A 59 0.74 19.62 4.78
CA ILE A 59 -0.50 19.20 5.48
C ILE A 59 -0.85 20.19 6.60
N LYS A 60 0.15 20.56 7.41
CA LYS A 60 -0.03 21.54 8.48
C LYS A 60 -0.57 22.87 7.94
N GLN A 61 0.10 23.42 6.92
CA GLN A 61 -0.28 24.70 6.32
C GLN A 61 -1.69 24.64 5.70
N GLU A 62 -2.01 23.54 5.02
CA GLU A 62 -3.30 23.35 4.35
C GLU A 62 -4.45 23.28 5.36
N PHE A 63 -4.29 22.53 6.45
CA PHE A 63 -5.31 22.48 7.49
C PHE A 63 -5.44 23.79 8.28
N GLN A 64 -4.37 24.58 8.37
CA GLN A 64 -4.40 25.91 8.99
C GLN A 64 -5.10 26.94 8.11
N ASN A 65 -4.86 26.92 6.80
CA ASN A 65 -5.36 27.93 5.89
C ASN A 65 -6.78 27.65 5.39
N ASN A 66 -7.18 26.37 5.31
CA ASN A 66 -8.46 25.96 4.74
C ASN A 66 -9.26 25.15 5.77
N PRO A 67 -10.07 25.79 6.62
CA PRO A 67 -10.83 25.11 7.68
C PRO A 67 -11.88 24.14 7.13
N GLU A 68 -12.40 24.36 5.92
CA GLU A 68 -13.35 23.44 5.29
C GLU A 68 -12.76 22.09 4.88
N ILE A 69 -11.43 21.99 4.71
CA ILE A 69 -10.78 20.73 4.30
C ILE A 69 -10.77 19.75 5.46
N THR A 70 -11.33 18.57 5.20
CA THR A 70 -11.47 17.45 6.14
C THR A 70 -10.44 16.34 5.89
N GLU A 71 -9.94 16.24 4.66
CA GLU A 71 -8.99 15.20 4.25
C GLU A 71 -8.00 15.75 3.22
N ILE A 72 -6.73 15.39 3.35
CA ILE A 72 -5.66 15.76 2.43
C ILE A 72 -4.95 14.49 1.98
N THR A 73 -4.79 14.33 0.67
CA THR A 73 -3.86 13.39 0.07
C THR A 73 -2.71 14.16 -0.58
N ILE A 74 -1.48 13.93 -0.11
CA ILE A 74 -0.26 14.47 -0.72
C ILE A 74 0.52 13.34 -1.36
N THR A 75 0.93 13.52 -2.62
CA THR A 75 1.92 12.65 -3.26
C THR A 75 3.20 13.46 -3.48
N ILE A 76 4.32 13.00 -2.92
CA ILE A 76 5.61 13.62 -3.16
C ILE A 76 6.31 12.85 -4.29
N LEU A 77 6.72 13.58 -5.31
CA LEU A 77 7.44 13.10 -6.48
C LEU A 77 8.91 13.50 -6.35
N GLY A 78 9.82 12.58 -6.64
CA GLY A 78 11.25 12.82 -6.74
C GLY A 78 11.65 12.94 -8.20
N GLU A 79 12.41 13.97 -8.52
CA GLU A 79 13.08 14.12 -9.80
C GLU A 79 14.58 13.86 -9.66
N ARG A 80 15.13 12.95 -10.47
CA ARG A 80 16.58 12.74 -10.58
C ARG A 80 16.94 12.31 -11.99
N GLN A 81 17.92 12.96 -12.60
CA GLN A 81 18.38 12.63 -13.96
C GLN A 81 17.23 12.51 -14.97
N SER A 82 16.32 13.50 -14.97
CA SER A 82 15.14 13.54 -15.85
C SER A 82 14.13 12.39 -15.66
N GLN A 83 14.20 11.65 -14.56
CA GLN A 83 13.17 10.69 -14.15
C GLN A 83 12.37 11.26 -12.99
N ILE A 84 11.05 11.20 -13.09
CA ILE A 84 10.11 11.64 -12.05
C ILE A 84 9.37 10.40 -11.54
N VAL A 85 9.45 10.14 -10.24
CA VAL A 85 8.78 8.99 -9.62
C VAL A 85 8.14 9.38 -8.29
N PRO A 86 7.04 8.74 -7.87
CA PRO A 86 6.50 8.93 -6.53
C PRO A 86 7.46 8.37 -5.48
N ILE A 87 7.76 9.16 -4.45
CA ILE A 87 8.58 8.77 -3.29
C ILE A 87 7.68 8.28 -2.17
N LEU A 88 6.66 9.07 -1.84
CA LEU A 88 5.67 8.75 -0.81
C LEU A 88 4.30 9.34 -1.16
N ARG A 89 3.26 8.74 -0.56
CA ARG A 89 1.90 9.27 -0.57
C ARG A 89 1.36 9.25 0.85
N SER A 90 0.94 10.39 1.35
CA SER A 90 0.32 10.53 2.66
C SER A 90 -1.16 10.87 2.50
N LYS A 91 -2.04 10.13 3.18
CA LYS A 91 -3.48 10.41 3.21
C LYS A 91 -3.88 10.64 4.65
N VAL A 92 -4.25 11.88 4.98
CA VAL A 92 -4.45 12.32 6.36
C VAL A 92 -5.78 13.05 6.48
N SER A 93 -6.64 12.61 7.40
CA SER A 93 -7.82 13.36 7.81
C SER A 93 -7.49 14.39 8.89
N ARG A 94 -8.30 15.44 9.01
CA ARG A 94 -8.16 16.45 10.06
C ARG A 94 -8.26 15.84 11.46
N ALA A 95 -9.17 14.88 11.64
CA ALA A 95 -9.36 14.19 12.91
C ALA A 95 -8.10 13.40 13.32
N GLU A 96 -7.48 12.69 12.37
CA GLU A 96 -6.22 11.99 12.61
C GLU A 96 -5.09 12.96 12.93
N TRP A 97 -4.97 14.05 12.17
CA TRP A 97 -3.95 15.07 12.37
C TRP A 97 -4.04 15.75 13.75
N GLN A 98 -5.26 16.03 14.22
CA GLN A 98 -5.51 16.60 15.55
C GLN A 98 -5.19 15.61 16.68
N LYS A 99 -5.37 14.31 16.43
CA LYS A 99 -5.04 13.25 17.40
C LYS A 99 -3.52 13.02 17.46
N ASN A 100 -2.87 12.95 16.31
CA ASN A 100 -1.44 12.76 16.18
C ASN A 100 -0.93 13.37 14.86
N ALA A 101 -0.01 14.32 14.94
CA ALA A 101 0.57 14.98 13.77
C ALA A 101 1.74 14.19 13.14
N GLU A 102 2.01 12.97 13.61
CA GLU A 102 2.95 12.06 12.95
C GLU A 102 2.29 11.35 11.77
N ILE A 103 2.87 11.53 10.59
CA ILE A 103 2.30 11.06 9.32
C ILE A 103 2.82 9.71 8.88
N ASP A 104 3.85 9.16 9.52
CA ASP A 104 4.55 7.95 9.08
C ASP A 104 3.59 6.76 8.96
N ASN A 105 2.70 6.62 9.94
CA ASN A 105 1.67 5.55 9.95
C ASN A 105 0.54 5.77 8.93
N LEU A 106 0.42 6.98 8.39
CA LEU A 106 -0.58 7.40 7.41
C LEU A 106 0.05 7.58 6.00
N THR A 107 1.31 7.17 5.87
CA THR A 107 2.13 7.36 4.69
C THR A 107 2.51 6.02 4.07
N ARG A 108 2.30 5.93 2.76
CA ARG A 108 2.77 4.83 1.94
C ARG A 108 4.05 5.24 1.23
N TYR A 109 5.10 4.46 1.43
CA TYR A 109 6.39 4.65 0.78
C TYR A 109 6.50 3.79 -0.48
N PHE A 110 7.14 4.32 -1.51
CA PHE A 110 7.38 3.63 -2.77
C PHE A 110 8.82 3.12 -2.81
N ALA A 111 9.07 1.92 -2.29
CA ALA A 111 10.41 1.33 -2.22
C ALA A 111 11.13 1.26 -3.58
N ASP A 112 10.37 1.03 -4.66
CA ASP A 112 10.90 0.94 -6.02
C ASP A 112 11.49 2.27 -6.52
N ALA A 113 11.10 3.39 -5.92
CA ALA A 113 11.62 4.71 -6.27
C ALA A 113 13.15 4.80 -6.07
N LYS A 114 13.72 4.01 -5.15
CA LYS A 114 15.18 3.91 -4.97
C LYS A 114 15.88 3.51 -6.26
N TYR A 115 15.38 2.45 -6.90
CA TYR A 115 15.93 1.88 -8.13
C TYR A 115 15.65 2.77 -9.35
N LEU A 116 14.43 3.28 -9.46
CA LEU A 116 14.04 4.15 -10.58
C LEU A 116 14.82 5.48 -10.56
N LEU A 117 15.11 6.03 -9.37
CA LEU A 117 15.95 7.21 -9.20
C LEU A 117 17.45 6.87 -9.16
N LYS A 118 17.84 5.61 -9.39
CA LYS A 118 19.23 5.16 -9.51
C LYS A 118 20.09 5.47 -8.28
N PHE A 119 19.54 5.28 -7.08
CA PHE A 119 20.31 5.41 -5.82
C PHE A 119 21.21 4.20 -5.53
N ASP A 120 21.02 3.07 -6.23
CA ASP A 120 21.75 1.81 -5.98
C ASP A 120 23.16 1.73 -6.59
N ASN A 121 23.66 2.81 -7.21
CA ASN A 121 24.98 2.82 -7.85
C ASN A 121 26.17 2.87 -6.85
N ASN A 122 25.90 2.84 -5.54
CA ASN A 122 26.92 2.77 -4.50
C ASN A 122 26.81 1.42 -3.78
N ASN A 123 27.46 0.38 -4.34
CA ASN A 123 27.88 -0.86 -3.67
C ASN A 123 27.10 -1.29 -2.41
N GLU A 124 25.83 -1.66 -2.54
CA GLU A 124 25.23 -2.66 -1.66
C GLU A 124 24.95 -3.88 -2.53
N ALA A 125 25.70 -4.96 -2.28
CA ALA A 125 25.36 -6.26 -2.81
C ALA A 125 23.94 -6.60 -2.36
N THR A 126 23.00 -6.57 -3.30
CA THR A 126 21.65 -7.06 -3.08
C THR A 126 21.73 -8.54 -2.68
N PRO A 127 21.16 -8.97 -1.54
CA PRO A 127 20.73 -10.36 -1.43
C PRO A 127 19.65 -10.51 -2.47
N LYS A 128 19.93 -11.27 -3.55
CA LYS A 128 18.90 -11.68 -4.51
C LYS A 128 17.80 -12.37 -3.72
N THR A 129 16.67 -11.69 -3.50
CA THR A 129 15.44 -12.37 -3.10
C THR A 129 14.93 -13.06 -4.36
N GLN A 130 15.47 -14.26 -4.59
CA GLN A 130 14.83 -15.24 -5.44
C GLN A 130 13.43 -15.54 -4.87
N PRO A 131 12.39 -15.71 -5.69
CA PRO A 131 11.12 -16.22 -5.22
C PRO A 131 11.37 -17.50 -4.42
N GLN A 132 11.06 -17.49 -3.12
CA GLN A 132 11.17 -18.67 -2.29
C GLN A 132 10.13 -19.67 -2.79
N THR A 133 10.60 -20.75 -3.42
CA THR A 133 9.83 -21.98 -3.52
C THR A 133 9.44 -22.40 -2.10
N PRO A 134 8.16 -22.70 -1.81
CA PRO A 134 7.74 -23.17 -0.50
C PRO A 134 8.59 -24.37 -0.07
N ALA A 135 9.13 -24.34 1.15
CA ALA A 135 9.84 -25.47 1.72
C ALA A 135 8.93 -26.71 1.75
N PRO A 136 9.45 -27.92 1.45
CA PRO A 136 8.66 -29.14 1.62
C PRO A 136 8.24 -29.29 3.09
N PRO A 137 7.05 -29.85 3.37
CA PRO A 137 6.60 -30.07 4.74
C PRO A 137 7.56 -31.00 5.51
N PRO A 138 7.58 -30.94 6.86
CA PRO A 138 8.48 -31.75 7.67
C PRO A 138 8.31 -33.25 7.39
N GLN A 139 9.38 -33.92 6.98
CA GLN A 139 9.37 -35.38 6.86
C GLN A 139 9.41 -36.00 8.25
N ILE A 140 8.38 -36.79 8.57
CA ILE A 140 8.34 -37.67 9.74
C ILE A 140 9.44 -38.73 9.55
N PRO A 141 10.35 -38.96 10.52
CA PRO A 141 11.37 -40.00 10.39
C PRO A 141 10.73 -41.38 10.21
N ALA A 142 11.09 -42.07 9.13
CA ALA A 142 10.71 -43.46 8.94
C ALA A 142 11.37 -44.36 10.01
N PRO A 143 10.68 -45.41 10.52
CA PRO A 143 11.29 -46.35 11.45
C PRO A 143 12.41 -47.14 10.75
N PRO A 144 13.47 -47.55 11.48
CA PRO A 144 14.61 -48.24 10.89
C PRO A 144 14.22 -49.65 10.39
N PRO A 145 14.69 -50.08 9.21
CA PRO A 145 14.47 -51.44 8.70
C PRO A 145 15.31 -52.49 9.46
N PRO A 146 14.85 -53.74 9.57
CA PRO A 146 15.62 -54.83 10.21
C PRO A 146 16.81 -55.24 9.34
N SER A 147 17.97 -55.46 9.98
CA SER A 147 19.22 -55.85 9.32
C SER A 147 19.22 -57.31 8.84
N PRO A 148 19.74 -57.60 7.62
CA PRO A 148 20.19 -58.95 7.29
C PRO A 148 21.66 -59.03 6.87
N ASN A 149 22.28 -60.10 7.34
CA ASN A 149 23.67 -60.50 7.23
C ASN A 149 24.00 -61.09 5.83
N THR A 150 25.23 -60.84 5.36
CA THR A 150 26.10 -61.61 4.43
C THR A 150 25.74 -61.83 2.93
N GLN A 151 26.69 -61.42 2.08
CA GLN A 151 27.00 -61.59 0.62
C GLN A 151 26.86 -63.02 -0.02
N PRO A 152 27.20 -63.27 -1.32
CA PRO A 152 27.28 -62.49 -2.60
C PRO A 152 26.80 -63.27 -3.90
N ILE A 153 26.83 -62.64 -5.12
CA ILE A 153 27.31 -63.18 -6.46
C ILE A 153 26.55 -62.66 -7.74
N VAL A 154 27.27 -61.83 -8.54
CA VAL A 154 27.48 -61.81 -10.04
C VAL A 154 26.39 -61.30 -11.05
N PRO A 155 26.77 -60.69 -12.20
CA PRO A 155 26.13 -59.51 -12.82
C PRO A 155 25.38 -59.73 -14.16
N GLN A 156 24.55 -58.75 -14.56
CA GLN A 156 24.13 -58.59 -15.97
C GLN A 156 23.81 -57.12 -16.35
N PRO A 157 24.30 -56.60 -17.50
CA PRO A 157 24.00 -55.25 -18.01
C PRO A 157 22.82 -55.27 -18.98
N SER A 158 21.99 -54.21 -19.04
CA SER A 158 21.23 -53.85 -20.27
C SER A 158 20.49 -52.50 -20.20
N LYS A 159 20.95 -51.58 -21.07
CA LYS A 159 20.20 -50.70 -22.01
C LYS A 159 19.22 -49.63 -21.45
N SER A 160 19.61 -48.36 -21.63
CA SER A 160 18.71 -47.19 -21.68
C SER A 160 17.90 -47.16 -22.99
N PRO A 161 16.68 -46.57 -23.00
CA PRO A 161 16.41 -45.45 -23.93
C PRO A 161 15.38 -44.38 -23.46
N THR A 162 15.75 -43.11 -23.68
CA THR A 162 15.00 -41.86 -24.07
C THR A 162 13.77 -41.29 -23.31
N PRO A 163 13.62 -39.93 -23.27
CA PRO A 163 12.56 -39.20 -22.56
C PRO A 163 11.38 -38.79 -23.46
N PRO A 164 10.18 -38.50 -22.90
CA PRO A 164 9.14 -37.75 -23.61
C PRO A 164 9.02 -36.28 -23.16
N THR A 165 8.44 -35.53 -24.09
CA THR A 165 8.52 -34.09 -24.33
C THR A 165 7.42 -33.27 -23.64
N SER A 166 7.76 -32.00 -23.42
CA SER A 166 6.93 -30.84 -23.05
C SER A 166 5.56 -30.75 -23.75
N ASN A 167 4.48 -30.57 -22.98
CA ASN A 167 3.16 -30.13 -23.48
C ASN A 167 2.88 -28.70 -23.02
N SER A 168 2.80 -27.77 -23.98
CA SER A 168 2.26 -26.42 -23.79
C SER A 168 0.73 -26.44 -23.83
N PRO A 169 0.01 -25.64 -23.01
CA PRO A 169 -1.43 -25.48 -23.12
C PRO A 169 -1.84 -24.67 -24.35
N ILE A 170 -2.80 -25.21 -25.09
CA ILE A 170 -3.53 -24.61 -26.22
C ILE A 170 -4.60 -23.66 -25.67
N PHE A 171 -4.63 -22.42 -26.16
CA PHE A 171 -5.79 -21.53 -26.02
C PHE A 171 -6.85 -21.93 -27.05
N PRO A 172 -8.13 -22.09 -26.68
CA PRO A 172 -9.20 -22.19 -27.66
C PRO A 172 -9.57 -20.78 -28.16
N SER A 173 -9.29 -20.55 -29.43
CA SER A 173 -9.91 -19.49 -30.23
C SER A 173 -11.22 -20.01 -30.82
N ASP A 174 -12.28 -19.27 -30.52
CA ASP A 174 -13.44 -18.89 -31.34
C ASP A 174 -14.19 -19.90 -32.23
N GLU A 175 -15.51 -19.65 -32.29
CA GLU A 175 -16.46 -20.03 -33.35
C GLU A 175 -16.84 -21.52 -33.43
N ASP A 176 -18.12 -21.85 -33.21
CA ASP A 176 -19.06 -21.99 -34.33
C ASP A 176 -20.40 -22.62 -33.88
N ASP A 177 -21.47 -21.98 -34.35
CA ASP A 177 -22.73 -22.53 -34.84
C ASP A 177 -23.79 -23.29 -34.01
N SER A 178 -25.03 -23.00 -34.47
CA SER A 178 -26.24 -23.84 -34.51
C SER A 178 -27.26 -23.77 -33.36
N GLU A 179 -28.20 -22.83 -33.52
CA GLU A 179 -29.63 -23.06 -33.78
C GLU A 179 -30.26 -24.46 -33.51
N ILE A 180 -31.47 -24.45 -32.93
CA ILE A 180 -32.69 -25.28 -33.19
C ILE A 180 -33.40 -25.82 -31.92
N ASP A 181 -34.66 -25.37 -31.81
CA ASP A 181 -35.93 -25.91 -31.26
C ASP A 181 -36.04 -26.55 -29.85
N ASP A 182 -36.93 -25.97 -29.02
CA ASP A 182 -38.29 -26.50 -28.71
C ASP A 182 -39.20 -25.40 -28.12
#